data_AF-A0A930U4Q2-F1
#
_entry.id   AF-A0A930U4Q2-F1
#
_cell.length_a   1.000
_cell.length_b   1.000
_cell.length_c   1.000
_cell.angle_alpha   90.00
_cell.angle_beta   90.00
_cell.angle_gamma   90.00
#
_symmetry.space_group_name_H-M   'P 1'
#
loop_
_entity.id
_entity.type
_entity.pdbx_description
1 polymer ?
#
loop_
_entity_poly.entity_id
_entity_poly.type
_entity_poly.pdbx_seq_one_letter_code
_entity_poly.pdbx_strand_id
1 'polypeptide(L)'
;MSVASMPRPAGRFRVSDWRLLKTLIPYGRPYARTLLLGVILLIPLSAAGAVQPILVGQGVSLLRGEATLGFLAGRPVSAGINIIALLLTITISLRLSLQAVQSWLVQQVGQRITADIRNDLFRHVLALPM
;
A
#
# COMPACT_ATOMS: atom_id res chain seq x y z
N MET A 1 -57.49 -15.18 21.46
CA MET A 1 -56.31 -14.72 20.70
C MET A 1 -55.20 -14.44 21.71
N SER A 2 -54.26 -15.36 21.89
CA SER A 2 -53.06 -15.14 22.72
C SER A 2 -51.87 -15.50 21.87
N VAL A 3 -51.18 -14.48 21.37
CA VAL A 3 -49.99 -14.64 20.53
C VAL A 3 -48.84 -14.97 21.47
N ALA A 4 -48.36 -16.22 21.37
CA ALA A 4 -47.16 -16.67 22.07
C ALA A 4 -45.97 -15.77 21.69
N SER A 5 -45.38 -15.14 22.71
CA SER A 5 -44.17 -14.35 22.59
C SER A 5 -42.99 -15.24 22.22
N MET A 6 -42.51 -15.11 20.98
CA MET A 6 -41.27 -15.75 20.54
C MET A 6 -40.08 -15.24 21.36
N PRO A 7 -39.19 -16.10 21.87
CA PRO A 7 -37.97 -15.67 22.52
C PRO A 7 -37.04 -15.03 21.48
N ARG A 8 -36.59 -13.80 21.76
CA ARG A 8 -35.59 -13.08 20.95
C ARG A 8 -34.27 -13.88 20.97
N PRO A 9 -33.67 -14.23 19.83
CA PRO A 9 -32.38 -14.90 19.84
C PRO A 9 -31.32 -14.00 20.49
N ALA A 10 -30.61 -14.59 21.45
CA ALA A 10 -29.56 -13.96 22.25
C ALA A 10 -28.46 -13.35 21.37
N GLY A 11 -27.89 -12.25 21.87
CA GLY A 11 -26.96 -11.38 21.16
C GLY A 11 -25.85 -12.11 20.41
N ARG A 12 -25.69 -11.74 19.13
CA ARG A 12 -24.48 -12.02 18.33
C ARG A 12 -23.25 -11.64 19.15
N PHE A 13 -22.44 -12.62 19.51
CA PHE A 13 -21.14 -12.41 20.13
C PHE A 13 -20.40 -11.33 19.34
N ARG A 14 -20.11 -10.19 19.98
CA ARG A 14 -19.13 -9.23 19.48
C ARG A 14 -17.76 -9.89 19.61
N VAL A 15 -17.42 -10.73 18.64
CA VAL A 15 -16.05 -11.20 18.51
C VAL A 15 -15.22 -9.95 18.25
N SER A 16 -14.33 -9.62 19.18
CA SER A 16 -13.45 -8.47 19.03
C SER A 16 -12.62 -8.64 17.76
N ASP A 17 -12.71 -7.69 16.83
CA ASP A 17 -11.99 -7.71 15.55
C ASP A 17 -10.48 -7.93 15.73
N TRP A 18 -9.95 -7.49 16.87
CA TRP A 18 -8.56 -7.69 17.27
C TRP A 18 -8.21 -9.16 17.57
N ARG A 19 -9.15 -9.92 18.15
CA ARG A 19 -8.97 -11.36 18.36
C ARG A 19 -8.99 -12.11 17.03
N LEU A 20 -9.88 -11.73 16.11
CA LEU A 20 -9.94 -12.30 14.75
C LEU A 20 -8.63 -12.03 13.98
N LEU A 21 -8.13 -10.79 14.03
CA LEU A 21 -6.83 -10.43 13.46
C LEU A 21 -5.69 -11.26 14.06
N LYS A 22 -5.67 -11.46 15.38
CA LYS A 22 -4.64 -12.28 16.04
C LYS A 22 -4.68 -13.74 15.61
N THR A 23 -5.86 -14.30 15.36
CA THR A 23 -6.02 -15.67 14.84
C THR A 23 -5.48 -15.83 13.42
N LEU A 24 -5.37 -14.74 12.65
CA LEU A 24 -4.86 -14.72 11.28
C LEU A 24 -3.32 -14.55 11.19
N ILE A 25 -2.67 -14.08 12.27
CA ILE A 25 -1.21 -13.91 12.34
C ILE A 25 -0.40 -15.16 11.96
N PRO A 26 -0.78 -16.39 12.36
CA PRO A 26 -0.06 -17.61 11.99
C PRO A 26 -0.03 -17.85 10.48
N TYR A 27 -1.11 -17.50 9.76
CA TYR A 27 -1.21 -17.64 8.30
C TYR A 27 -0.34 -16.63 7.55
N GLY A 28 -0.05 -15.47 8.16
CA GLY A 28 0.84 -14.45 7.59
C GLY A 28 2.33 -14.72 7.80
N ARG A 29 2.71 -15.51 8.81
CA ARG A 29 4.12 -15.81 9.16
C ARG A 29 4.98 -16.37 8.01
N PRO A 30 4.52 -17.34 7.19
CA PRO A 30 5.29 -17.88 6.08
C PRO A 30 5.65 -16.82 5.03
N TYR A 31 4.80 -15.80 4.89
CA TYR A 31 4.93 -14.72 3.90
C TYR A 31 5.62 -13.46 4.46
N ALA A 32 6.12 -13.51 5.70
CA ALA A 32 6.73 -12.37 6.37
C ALA A 32 7.95 -11.79 5.62
N ARG A 33 8.72 -12.63 4.89
CA ARG A 33 9.85 -12.16 4.07
C ARG A 33 9.39 -11.30 2.90
N THR A 34 8.31 -11.70 2.22
CA THR A 34 7.72 -10.95 1.11
C THR A 34 7.07 -9.64 1.60
N LEU A 35 6.41 -9.69 2.76
CA LEU A 35 5.88 -8.48 3.41
C LEU A 35 7.00 -7.53 3.85
N LEU A 36 8.10 -8.06 4.41
CA LEU A 36 9.27 -7.26 4.80
C LEU A 36 9.91 -6.59 3.58
N LEU A 37 10.02 -7.30 2.45
CA LEU A 37 10.46 -6.70 1.18
C LEU A 37 9.53 -5.54 0.76
N GLY A 38 8.21 -5.71 0.88
CA GLY A 38 7.24 -4.65 0.64
C GLY A 38 7.43 -3.44 1.56
N VAL A 39 7.69 -3.67 2.85
CA VAL A 39 7.97 -2.61 3.83
C VAL A 39 9.29 -1.90 3.53
N ILE A 40 10.34 -2.62 3.19
CA ILE A 40 11.63 -2.03 2.81
C ILE A 40 11.48 -1.14 1.57
N LEU A 41 10.64 -1.54 0.62
CA LEU A 41 10.32 -0.74 -0.58
C LEU A 41 9.66 0.61 -0.25
N LEU A 42 9.07 0.77 0.94
CA LEU A 42 8.48 2.05 1.35
C LEU A 42 9.53 3.15 1.48
N ILE A 43 10.75 2.83 1.91
CA ILE A 43 11.82 3.82 2.11
C ILE A 43 12.18 4.52 0.78
N PRO A 44 12.57 3.81 -0.30
CA PRO A 44 12.84 4.45 -1.59
C PRO A 44 11.59 5.04 -2.22
N LEU A 45 10.40 4.47 -1.99
CA LEU A 45 9.13 5.04 -2.47
C LEU A 45 8.83 6.41 -1.85
N SER A 46 9.01 6.54 -0.53
CA SER A 46 8.84 7.79 0.20
C SER A 46 9.86 8.83 -0.25
N ALA A 47 11.12 8.44 -0.42
CA ALA A 47 12.16 9.33 -0.96
C ALA A 47 11.80 9.83 -2.38
N ALA A 48 11.40 8.92 -3.27
CA ALA A 48 10.98 9.28 -4.63
C ALA A 48 9.74 10.21 -4.64
N GLY A 49 8.82 10.02 -3.69
CA GLY A 49 7.67 10.90 -3.50
C GLY A 49 8.06 12.32 -3.07
N ALA A 50 9.08 12.46 -2.21
CA ALA A 50 9.57 13.75 -1.72
C ALA A 50 10.34 14.55 -2.77
N VAL A 51 10.93 13.89 -3.78
CA VAL A 51 11.65 14.57 -4.87
C VAL A 51 10.73 15.47 -5.72
N GLN A 52 9.46 15.07 -5.90
CA GLN A 52 8.50 15.81 -6.73
C GLN A 52 8.25 17.26 -6.27
N PRO A 53 7.85 17.54 -5.01
CA PRO A 53 7.64 18.91 -4.54
C PRO A 53 8.93 19.75 -4.58
N ILE A 54 10.11 19.14 -4.40
CA ILE A 54 11.39 19.84 -4.52
C ILE A 54 11.61 20.30 -5.96
N LEU A 55 11.41 19.42 -6.94
CA LEU A 55 11.54 19.76 -8.37
C LEU A 55 10.53 20.82 -8.81
N VAL A 56 9.28 20.73 -8.34
CA VAL A 56 8.25 21.76 -8.60
C VAL A 56 8.65 23.09 -7.99
N GLY A 57 9.16 23.10 -6.76
CA GLY A 57 9.67 24.31 -6.11
C GLY A 57 10.77 25.00 -6.92
N GLN A 58 11.71 24.22 -7.47
CA GLN A 58 12.74 24.76 -8.37
C GLN A 58 12.16 25.35 -9.66
N GLY A 59 11.09 24.77 -10.19
CA GLY A 59 10.39 25.31 -11.36
C GLY A 59 9.75 26.66 -11.08
N VAL A 60 9.12 26.80 -9.91
CA VAL A 60 8.53 28.07 -9.47
C VAL A 60 9.62 29.13 -9.23
N SER A 61 10.72 28.78 -8.55
CA SER A 61 11.83 29.72 -8.33
C SER A 61 12.49 30.14 -9.65
N LEU A 62 12.65 29.24 -10.62
CA LEU A 62 13.12 29.58 -11.97
C LEU A 62 12.21 30.60 -12.67
N LEU A 63 10.90 30.40 -12.61
CA LEU A 63 9.92 31.31 -13.19
C LEU A 63 9.92 32.69 -12.53
N ARG A 64 10.22 32.74 -11.22
CA ARG A 64 10.33 33.98 -10.45
C ARG A 64 11.68 34.68 -10.55
N GLY A 65 12.68 34.07 -11.19
CA GLY A 65 14.04 34.60 -11.26
C GLY A 65 14.80 34.55 -9.93
N GLU A 66 14.40 33.67 -9.01
CA GLU A 66 15.07 33.45 -7.73
C GLU A 66 16.30 32.53 -7.89
N ALA A 67 17.13 32.46 -6.84
CA ALA A 67 18.26 31.53 -6.81
C ALA A 67 17.76 30.08 -6.95
N THR A 68 18.26 29.37 -7.97
CA THR A 68 17.92 27.99 -8.27
C THR A 68 19.11 27.08 -8.03
N LEU A 69 18.87 25.78 -7.90
CA LEU A 69 19.95 24.80 -7.75
C LEU A 69 20.92 24.88 -8.93
N GLY A 70 22.20 24.59 -8.67
CA GLY A 70 23.29 24.81 -9.64
C GLY A 70 23.12 24.16 -11.02
N PHE A 71 22.28 23.13 -11.15
CA PHE A 71 21.98 22.51 -12.45
C PHE A 71 21.05 23.34 -13.35
N LEU A 72 20.34 24.33 -12.79
CA LEU A 72 19.43 25.26 -13.49
C LEU A 72 20.03 26.67 -13.60
N ALA A 73 21.07 26.97 -12.83
CA ALA A 73 21.72 28.27 -12.81
C ALA A 73 22.29 28.64 -14.19
N GLY A 74 21.94 29.83 -14.68
CA GLY A 74 22.42 30.36 -15.95
C GLY A 74 21.77 29.78 -17.21
N ARG A 75 20.74 28.92 -17.08
CA ARG A 75 19.97 28.38 -18.21
C ARG A 75 18.77 29.27 -18.53
N PRO A 76 18.33 29.37 -19.80
CA PRO A 76 17.07 30.04 -20.12
C PRO A 76 15.89 29.29 -19.50
N VAL A 77 14.85 30.04 -19.10
CA VAL A 77 13.66 29.51 -18.39
C VAL A 77 13.01 28.34 -19.13
N SER A 78 12.90 28.43 -20.46
CA SER A 78 12.35 27.36 -21.31
C SER A 78 13.13 26.05 -21.22
N ALA A 79 14.47 26.11 -21.20
CA ALA A 79 15.30 24.92 -21.04
C ALA A 79 15.22 24.37 -19.62
N GLY A 80 15.17 25.24 -18.60
CA GLY A 80 15.02 24.83 -17.21
C GLY A 80 13.70 24.09 -16.95
N ILE A 81 12.59 24.60 -17.48
CA ILE A 81 11.28 23.95 -17.39
C ILE A 81 11.29 22.58 -18.10
N ASN A 82 11.87 22.47 -19.29
CA ASN A 82 11.97 21.18 -19.99
C ASN A 82 12.78 20.15 -19.20
N ILE A 83 13.87 20.54 -18.56
CA ILE A 83 14.67 19.66 -17.69
C ILE A 83 13.85 19.22 -16.48
N ILE A 84 13.16 20.14 -15.81
CA ILE A 84 12.31 19.82 -14.66
C ILE A 84 11.17 18.88 -15.06
N ALA A 85 10.53 19.13 -16.20
CA ALA A 85 9.47 18.27 -16.73
C ALA A 85 10.00 16.85 -16.99
N LEU A 86 11.16 16.71 -17.64
CA LEU A 86 11.80 15.42 -17.87
C LEU A 86 12.14 14.70 -16.56
N LEU A 87 12.74 15.41 -15.59
CA LEU A 87 13.07 14.86 -14.28
C LEU A 87 11.81 14.40 -13.54
N LEU A 88 10.73 15.19 -13.56
CA LEU A 88 9.44 14.82 -12.98
C LEU A 88 8.89 13.56 -13.65
N THR A 89 8.90 13.48 -14.97
CA THR A 89 8.45 12.28 -15.71
C THR A 89 9.24 11.05 -15.29
N ILE A 90 10.57 11.11 -15.27
CA ILE A 90 11.42 9.99 -14.86
C ILE A 90 11.11 9.58 -13.42
N THR A 91 11.00 10.55 -12.51
CA THR A 91 10.74 10.29 -11.09
C THR A 91 9.36 9.67 -10.88
N ILE A 92 8.33 10.15 -11.58
CA ILE A 92 6.97 9.60 -11.55
C ILE A 92 6.96 8.17 -12.10
N SER A 93 7.57 7.93 -13.26
CA SER A 93 7.66 6.61 -13.88
C SER A 93 8.34 5.60 -12.94
N LEU A 94 9.50 5.96 -12.38
CA LEU A 94 10.21 5.12 -11.42
C LEU A 94 9.36 4.82 -10.18
N ARG A 95 8.73 5.85 -9.60
CA ARG A 95 7.85 5.71 -8.44
C ARG A 95 6.68 4.77 -8.75
N LEU A 96 6.04 4.92 -9.90
CA LEU A 96 4.93 4.06 -10.32
C LEU A 96 5.38 2.60 -10.50
N SER A 97 6.55 2.37 -11.09
CA SER A 97 7.09 1.01 -11.23
C SER A 97 7.36 0.36 -9.87
N LEU A 98 7.99 1.09 -8.93
CA LEU A 98 8.24 0.59 -7.58
C LEU A 98 6.93 0.32 -6.82
N GLN A 99 5.96 1.22 -6.95
CA GLN A 99 4.64 1.07 -6.34
C GLN A 99 3.87 -0.12 -6.93
N ALA A 100 3.97 -0.35 -8.23
CA ALA A 100 3.34 -1.50 -8.89
C ALA A 100 3.92 -2.82 -8.36
N VAL A 101 5.26 -2.91 -8.23
CA VAL A 101 5.93 -4.09 -7.64
C VAL A 101 5.48 -4.30 -6.20
N GLN A 102 5.46 -3.25 -5.38
CA GLN A 102 5.00 -3.33 -3.99
C GLN A 102 3.55 -3.82 -3.90
N SER A 103 2.64 -3.23 -4.69
CA SER A 103 1.23 -3.61 -4.73
C SER A 103 1.05 -5.05 -5.17
N TRP A 104 1.79 -5.50 -6.18
CA TRP A 104 1.72 -6.88 -6.67
C TRP A 104 2.15 -7.89 -5.60
N LEU A 105 3.25 -7.60 -4.87
CA LEU A 105 3.70 -8.46 -3.76
C LEU A 105 2.64 -8.55 -2.66
N VAL A 106 2.06 -7.42 -2.26
CA VAL A 106 1.01 -7.36 -1.22
C VAL A 106 -0.23 -8.13 -1.65
N GLN A 107 -0.69 -7.95 -2.90
CA GLN A 107 -1.83 -8.67 -3.45
C GLN A 107 -1.59 -10.18 -3.51
N GLN A 108 -0.42 -10.59 -4.01
CA GLN A 108 -0.06 -12.02 -4.08
C GLN A 108 -0.08 -12.65 -2.69
N VAL A 109 0.50 -11.99 -1.69
CA VAL A 109 0.49 -12.49 -0.30
C VAL A 109 -0.94 -12.55 0.25
N GLY A 110 -1.77 -11.53 0.02
CA GLY A 110 -3.15 -11.51 0.47
C GLY A 110 -3.99 -12.66 -0.11
N GLN A 111 -3.81 -12.97 -1.39
CA GLN A 111 -4.48 -14.11 -2.04
C GLN A 111 -4.04 -15.45 -1.45
N ARG A 112 -2.73 -15.64 -1.22
CA ARG A 112 -2.21 -16.88 -0.61
C ARG A 112 -2.73 -17.10 0.79
N ILE A 113 -2.69 -16.07 1.64
CA ILE A 113 -3.28 -16.11 2.98
C ILE A 113 -4.77 -16.48 2.92
N THR A 114 -5.52 -15.88 1.99
CA THR A 114 -6.96 -16.17 1.81
C THR A 114 -7.20 -17.61 1.37
N ALA A 115 -6.37 -18.15 0.47
CA ALA A 115 -6.45 -19.53 0.02
C ALA A 115 -6.16 -20.52 1.17
N ASP A 116 -5.15 -20.23 1.99
CA ASP A 116 -4.76 -21.05 3.15
C ASP A 116 -5.91 -21.08 4.18
N ILE A 117 -6.51 -19.92 4.49
CA ILE A 117 -7.67 -19.82 5.37
C ILE A 117 -8.85 -20.63 4.82
N ARG A 118 -9.14 -20.52 3.52
CA ARG A 118 -10.24 -21.25 2.88
C ARG A 118 -10.05 -22.76 2.97
N ASN A 119 -8.83 -23.24 2.74
CA ASN A 119 -8.49 -24.66 2.83
C ASN A 119 -8.62 -25.19 4.26
N ASP A 120 -8.16 -24.43 5.26
CA ASP A 120 -8.26 -24.85 6.66
C ASP A 120 -9.70 -24.86 7.15
N LEU A 121 -10.49 -23.85 6.77
CA LEU A 121 -11.92 -23.81 7.08
C LEU A 121 -12.65 -25.00 6.46
N PHE A 122 -12.37 -25.31 5.19
CA PHE A 122 -13.00 -26.44 4.50
C PHE A 122 -12.63 -27.79 5.12
N ARG A 123 -11.35 -28.00 5.44
CA ARG A 123 -10.89 -29.22 6.14
C ARG A 123 -11.55 -29.37 7.51
N HIS A 124 -11.69 -28.28 8.25
CA HIS A 124 -12.31 -28.33 9.58
C HIS A 124 -13.80 -28.65 9.52
N VAL A 125 -14.53 -28.07 8.56
CA VAL A 125 -15.96 -28.37 8.36
C VAL A 125 -16.18 -29.80 7.88
N LEU A 126 -15.34 -30.32 6.99
CA LEU A 126 -15.44 -31.70 6.51
C LEU A 126 -14.96 -32.76 7.52
N ALA A 127 -14.11 -32.39 8.47
CA ALA A 127 -13.65 -33.28 9.54
C ALA A 127 -14.66 -33.42 10.68
N LEU A 128 -15.75 -32.64 10.69
CA LEU A 128 -16.84 -32.83 11.65
C LEU A 128 -17.62 -34.10 11.26
N PRO A 129 -17.69 -35.12 12.13
CA PRO A 129 -18.47 -36.31 11.85
C PRO A 129 -19.96 -35.95 11.72
N MET A 130 -20.62 -36.62 10.77
CA MET A 130 -22.07 -36.63 10.62
C MET A 130 -22.72 -37.35 11.80
#